data_AF-A0A8C9LLE0-F1
#
_entry.id   AF-A0A8C9LLE0-F1
#
_cell.length_a   1.000
_cell.length_b   1.000
_cell.length_c   1.000
_cell.angle_alpha   90.00
_cell.angle_beta   90.00
_cell.angle_gamma   90.00
#
_symmetry.space_group_name_H-M   'P 1'
#
loop_
_entity.id
_entity.type
_entity.pdbx_description
1 polymer ?
#
loop_
_entity_poly.entity_id
_entity_poly.type
_entity_poly.pdbx_seq_one_letter_code
_entity_poly.pdbx_strand_id
1 'polypeptide(L)'
;MVNFVVCQLVALFAAFWFRIYLRPGTTSSDVRHAVATIFGIYFVIFCFGWYSVHLFVLVLMCYAIMVTASVSNIHRYSFFVAMGYLTICHISRIYIFHYGILTTDFSGPLMIVTQKITTLAFQVHDGLGRRAEDLSAEQHRLAIKVKPSFLEYLSYLLNFMSVIAGPCNNFKDYVAFIEGKHIHMKLLEVNRKQKGFHSLPEPSPTGAVIHKLGITLVSLLLFLTLTKTFPVTCLVDDWFVHKASFPARLCYLYVVMQASKPKYYFAWTLADAVNNAAGFGFSGVDKNGNFCWDLLSNLNIWKIETATSFKMYLENWNIQTATWLKRVCYERVPWYPTVLTFILSALWHGVYPGYYFTFLTGILVTLAARAVRSSYRHYFLSSRALKAVYDAGTWAVTQLAVSYTVAPFVMLAVEPTISLYKSMYFYLHIISLLIILFLPMKPQAHTQRRPQTVNSINKRKTD
;
A
#
# COMPACT_ATOMS: atom_id res chain seq x y z
N MET A 1 -19.53 6.72 6.62
CA MET A 1 -18.50 7.78 6.78
C MET A 1 -18.43 8.30 8.21
N VAL A 2 -19.55 8.67 8.86
CA VAL A 2 -19.53 9.21 10.24
C VAL A 2 -18.83 8.29 11.24
N ASN A 3 -19.22 7.01 11.31
CA ASN A 3 -18.59 6.04 12.23
C ASN A 3 -17.07 5.92 12.02
N PHE A 4 -16.60 5.97 10.77
CA PHE A 4 -15.17 5.95 10.44
C PHE A 4 -14.44 7.17 11.00
N VAL A 5 -14.98 8.37 10.76
CA VAL A 5 -14.36 9.62 11.21
C VAL A 5 -14.33 9.67 12.74
N VAL A 6 -15.46 9.37 13.40
CA VAL A 6 -15.55 9.32 14.87
C VAL A 6 -14.54 8.31 15.42
N CYS A 7 -14.50 7.11 14.87
CA CYS A 7 -13.56 6.06 15.30
C CYS A 7 -12.10 6.50 15.14
N GLN A 8 -11.71 7.10 14.01
CA GLN A 8 -10.35 7.59 13.80
C GLN A 8 -9.96 8.73 14.75
N LEU A 9 -10.89 9.63 15.08
CA LEU A 9 -10.65 10.68 16.06
C LEU A 9 -10.48 10.09 17.47
N VAL A 10 -11.35 9.17 17.88
CA VAL A 10 -11.21 8.46 19.16
C VAL A 10 -9.91 7.64 19.18
N ALA A 11 -9.53 7.01 18.08
CA ALA A 11 -8.27 6.29 17.94
C ALA A 11 -7.06 7.23 18.09
N LEU A 12 -7.14 8.47 17.60
CA LEU A 12 -6.08 9.47 17.77
C LEU A 12 -5.90 9.83 19.25
N PHE A 13 -6.99 10.07 19.99
CA PHE A 13 -6.93 10.31 21.43
C PHE A 13 -6.40 9.09 22.19
N ALA A 14 -6.91 7.89 21.86
CA ALA A 14 -6.45 6.63 22.42
C ALA A 14 -4.95 6.38 22.13
N ALA A 15 -4.45 6.82 20.97
CA ALA A 15 -3.04 6.72 20.60
C ALA A 15 -2.14 7.58 21.48
N PHE A 16 -2.51 8.84 21.73
CA PHE A 16 -1.78 9.69 22.68
C PHE A 16 -1.82 9.12 24.10
N TRP A 17 -2.99 8.67 24.54
CA TRP A 17 -3.15 8.02 25.85
C TRP A 17 -2.27 6.77 25.96
N PHE A 18 -2.30 5.89 24.95
CA PHE A 18 -1.47 4.68 24.88
C PHE A 18 0.02 5.01 24.99
N ARG A 19 0.49 6.04 24.27
CA ARG A 19 1.89 6.48 24.33
C ARG A 19 2.28 7.04 25.70
N ILE A 20 1.41 7.83 26.32
CA ILE A 20 1.72 8.55 27.57
C ILE A 20 1.68 7.63 28.79
N TYR A 21 0.66 6.76 28.87
CA TYR A 21 0.38 5.96 30.07
C TYR A 21 0.89 4.53 30.00
N LEU A 22 0.99 3.94 28.81
CA LEU A 22 1.50 2.58 28.64
C LEU A 22 2.92 2.60 28.09
N ARG A 23 3.83 3.38 28.67
CA ARG A 23 5.20 3.55 28.15
C ARG A 23 5.98 2.23 28.15
N PRO A 24 6.86 2.00 27.15
CA PRO A 24 7.77 0.87 27.21
C PRO A 24 8.70 1.05 28.43
N GLY A 25 8.93 -0.03 29.18
CA GLY A 25 9.76 -0.02 30.40
C GLY A 25 8.97 0.14 31.71
N THR A 26 7.83 0.83 31.69
CA THR A 26 6.91 0.90 32.86
C THR A 26 5.77 -0.10 32.78
N THR A 27 5.40 -0.49 31.56
CA THR A 27 4.30 -1.41 31.29
C THR A 27 4.82 -2.62 30.53
N SER A 28 4.38 -3.82 30.91
CA SER A 28 4.77 -5.05 30.20
C SER A 28 4.27 -5.06 28.75
N SER A 29 5.00 -5.74 27.88
CA SER A 29 4.61 -5.91 26.48
C SER A 29 3.25 -6.61 26.34
N ASP A 30 2.93 -7.56 27.23
CA ASP A 30 1.64 -8.26 27.22
C ASP A 30 0.46 -7.32 27.46
N VAL A 31 0.57 -6.42 28.44
CA VAL A 31 -0.47 -5.42 28.71
C VAL A 31 -0.64 -4.47 27.53
N ARG A 32 0.46 -4.01 26.92
CA ARG A 32 0.42 -3.18 25.72
C ARG A 32 -0.23 -3.91 24.54
N HIS A 33 0.10 -5.18 24.33
CA HIS A 33 -0.53 -6.02 23.31
C HIS A 33 -2.03 -6.17 23.55
N ALA A 34 -2.43 -6.50 24.79
CA ALA A 34 -3.81 -6.70 25.17
C ALA A 34 -4.64 -5.42 24.98
N VAL A 35 -4.18 -4.28 25.49
CA VAL A 35 -4.88 -2.99 25.35
C VAL A 35 -5.02 -2.61 23.88
N ALA A 36 -3.95 -2.74 23.09
CA ALA A 36 -4.00 -2.43 21.66
C ALA A 36 -5.05 -3.29 20.93
N THR A 37 -5.16 -4.57 21.30
CA THR A 37 -6.13 -5.53 20.76
C THR A 37 -7.56 -5.20 21.19
N ILE A 38 -7.79 -4.92 22.48
CA ILE A 38 -9.12 -4.65 23.04
C ILE A 38 -9.75 -3.42 22.38
N PHE A 39 -8.99 -2.33 22.26
CA PHE A 39 -9.47 -1.14 21.56
C PHE A 39 -9.73 -1.39 20.07
N GLY A 40 -8.91 -2.22 19.41
CA GLY A 40 -9.15 -2.51 18.00
C GLY A 40 -10.37 -3.41 17.80
N ILE A 41 -10.60 -4.41 18.65
CA ILE A 41 -11.84 -5.20 18.66
C ILE A 41 -13.06 -4.28 18.86
N TYR A 42 -13.00 -3.39 19.85
CA TYR A 42 -14.06 -2.43 20.11
C TYR A 42 -14.34 -1.54 18.88
N PHE A 43 -13.31 -0.99 18.25
CA PHE A 43 -13.46 -0.15 17.06
C PHE A 43 -14.03 -0.90 15.85
N VAL A 44 -13.63 -2.15 15.64
CA VAL A 44 -14.18 -2.97 14.55
C VAL A 44 -15.67 -3.24 14.81
N ILE A 45 -16.04 -3.62 16.03
CA ILE A 45 -17.45 -3.86 16.39
C ILE A 45 -18.27 -2.57 16.27
N PHE A 46 -17.75 -1.45 16.77
CA PHE A 46 -18.41 -0.15 16.68
C PHE A 46 -18.63 0.31 15.23
N CYS A 47 -17.62 0.14 14.36
CA CYS A 47 -17.72 0.58 12.98
C CYS A 47 -18.61 -0.33 12.11
N PHE A 48 -18.59 -1.65 12.34
CA PHE A 48 -19.15 -2.63 11.40
C PHE A 48 -20.24 -3.54 11.99
N GLY A 49 -20.54 -3.46 13.28
CA GLY A 49 -21.56 -4.28 13.95
C GLY A 49 -21.33 -5.77 13.71
N TRP A 50 -22.39 -6.51 13.37
CA TRP A 50 -22.34 -7.96 13.11
C TRP A 50 -21.37 -8.37 11.99
N TYR A 51 -21.12 -7.50 11.01
CA TYR A 51 -20.17 -7.81 9.93
C TYR A 51 -18.72 -7.94 10.43
N SER A 52 -18.39 -7.44 11.63
CA SER A 52 -17.10 -7.65 12.29
C SER A 52 -16.73 -9.12 12.47
N VAL A 53 -17.73 -10.02 12.56
CA VAL A 53 -17.52 -11.47 12.68
C VAL A 53 -16.65 -12.01 11.56
N HIS A 54 -16.80 -11.49 10.33
CA HIS A 54 -15.97 -11.95 9.21
C HIS A 54 -14.48 -11.69 9.44
N LEU A 55 -14.13 -10.57 10.07
CA LEU A 55 -12.75 -10.25 10.43
C LEU A 55 -12.20 -11.26 11.44
N PHE A 56 -12.96 -11.54 12.51
CA PHE A 56 -12.53 -12.45 13.57
C PHE A 56 -12.41 -13.88 13.08
N VAL A 57 -13.37 -14.36 12.27
CA VAL A 57 -13.31 -15.69 11.63
C VAL A 57 -12.03 -15.83 10.80
N LEU A 58 -11.72 -14.85 9.95
CA LEU A 58 -10.50 -14.92 9.13
C LEU A 58 -9.23 -14.94 9.99
N VAL A 59 -9.16 -14.08 11.01
CA VAL A 59 -8.03 -13.98 11.95
C VAL A 59 -7.80 -15.32 12.64
N LEU A 60 -8.86 -15.94 13.18
CA LEU A 60 -8.77 -17.20 13.91
C LEU A 60 -8.46 -18.40 12.99
N MET A 61 -9.10 -18.48 11.83
CA MET A 61 -8.81 -19.51 10.82
C MET A 61 -7.33 -19.48 10.40
N CYS A 62 -6.79 -18.30 10.14
CA CYS A 62 -5.39 -18.18 9.74
C CYS A 62 -4.41 -18.40 10.89
N TYR A 63 -4.81 -18.17 12.14
CA TYR A 63 -4.01 -18.57 13.31
C TYR A 63 -3.95 -20.09 13.45
N ALA A 64 -5.08 -20.78 13.26
CA ALA A 64 -5.12 -22.24 13.26
C ALA A 64 -4.18 -22.82 12.21
N ILE A 65 -4.15 -22.24 11.01
CA ILE A 65 -3.16 -22.60 9.97
C ILE A 65 -1.74 -22.30 10.42
N MET A 66 -1.49 -21.16 11.04
CA MET A 66 -0.17 -20.75 11.51
C MET A 66 0.43 -21.73 12.53
N VAL A 67 -0.41 -22.29 13.39
CA VAL A 67 0.00 -23.26 14.42
C VAL A 67 0.10 -24.67 13.85
N THR A 68 -0.89 -25.13 13.07
CA THR A 68 -1.00 -26.53 12.64
C THR A 68 -0.29 -26.88 11.34
N ALA A 69 -0.15 -25.94 10.40
CA ALA A 69 0.47 -26.22 9.10
C ALA A 69 1.99 -26.42 9.23
N SER A 70 2.53 -27.26 8.35
CA SER A 70 3.98 -27.38 8.20
C SER A 70 4.57 -26.04 7.73
N VAL A 71 5.79 -25.77 8.18
CA VAL A 71 6.48 -24.51 7.88
C VAL A 71 6.67 -24.29 6.37
N SER A 72 6.78 -25.37 5.59
CA SER A 72 6.87 -25.31 4.13
C SER A 72 5.59 -24.77 3.48
N ASN A 73 4.41 -25.07 4.05
CA ASN A 73 3.11 -24.77 3.43
C ASN A 73 2.34 -23.63 4.11
N ILE A 74 2.76 -23.17 5.30
CA ILE A 74 2.08 -22.13 6.07
C ILE A 74 1.68 -20.90 5.23
N HIS A 75 2.60 -20.34 4.46
CA HIS A 75 2.37 -19.17 3.62
C HIS A 75 1.34 -19.43 2.51
N ARG A 76 1.34 -20.63 1.93
CA ARG A 76 0.42 -21.02 0.85
C ARG A 76 -1.00 -21.14 1.40
N TYR A 77 -1.17 -21.92 2.47
CA TYR A 77 -2.48 -22.13 3.08
C TYR A 77 -3.06 -20.82 3.63
N SER A 78 -2.27 -20.02 4.35
CA SER A 78 -2.73 -18.70 4.82
C SER A 78 -3.08 -17.77 3.66
N PHE A 79 -2.33 -17.80 2.55
CA PHE A 79 -2.62 -16.98 1.38
C PHE A 79 -3.92 -17.39 0.69
N PHE A 80 -4.12 -18.67 0.40
CA PHE A 80 -5.33 -19.16 -0.25
C PHE A 80 -6.57 -18.96 0.62
N VAL A 81 -6.48 -19.25 1.92
CA VAL A 81 -7.61 -19.04 2.84
C VAL A 81 -7.92 -17.56 2.99
N ALA A 82 -6.92 -16.69 3.16
CA ALA A 82 -7.17 -15.27 3.34
C ALA A 82 -7.73 -14.59 2.08
N MET A 83 -7.13 -14.84 0.91
CA MET A 83 -7.63 -14.30 -0.35
C MET A 83 -8.98 -14.90 -0.76
N GLY A 84 -9.17 -16.20 -0.55
CA GLY A 84 -10.44 -16.89 -0.84
C GLY A 84 -11.58 -16.38 0.03
N TYR A 85 -11.37 -16.27 1.34
CA TYR A 85 -12.37 -15.73 2.26
C TYR A 85 -12.69 -14.26 1.96
N LEU A 86 -11.66 -13.43 1.70
CA LEU A 86 -11.85 -12.06 1.26
C LEU A 86 -12.70 -11.98 -0.03
N THR A 87 -12.46 -12.87 -0.98
CA THR A 87 -13.23 -12.94 -2.23
C THR A 87 -14.69 -13.31 -1.97
N ILE A 88 -14.96 -14.28 -1.10
CA ILE A 88 -16.32 -14.66 -0.68
C ILE A 88 -17.04 -13.46 -0.04
N CYS A 89 -16.36 -12.72 0.84
CA CYS A 89 -16.92 -11.50 1.44
C CYS A 89 -17.19 -10.40 0.40
N HIS A 90 -16.30 -10.22 -0.59
CA HIS A 90 -16.53 -9.27 -1.69
C HIS A 90 -17.74 -9.64 -2.54
N ILE A 91 -17.92 -10.93 -2.84
CA ILE A 91 -19.09 -11.45 -3.56
C ILE A 91 -20.35 -11.23 -2.74
N SER A 92 -20.35 -11.66 -1.47
CA SER A 92 -21.47 -11.48 -0.54
C SER A 92 -21.89 -10.02 -0.44
N ARG A 93 -20.93 -9.09 -0.38
CA ARG A 93 -21.21 -7.65 -0.35
C ARG A 93 -22.02 -7.18 -1.56
N ILE A 94 -21.74 -7.68 -2.77
CA ILE A 94 -22.47 -7.27 -3.98
C ILE A 94 -23.93 -7.70 -3.94
N TYR A 95 -24.22 -8.87 -3.35
CA TYR A 95 -25.58 -9.38 -3.23
C TYR A 95 -26.36 -8.73 -2.06
N ILE A 96 -25.67 -8.36 -0.97
CA ILE A 96 -26.29 -7.76 0.22
C ILE A 96 -26.49 -6.25 0.06
N PHE A 97 -25.48 -5.56 -0.46
CA PHE A 97 -25.50 -4.12 -0.66
C PHE A 97 -25.66 -3.87 -2.15
N HIS A 98 -26.84 -3.42 -2.57
CA HIS A 98 -27.09 -2.98 -3.95
C HIS A 98 -25.90 -2.13 -4.45
N TYR A 99 -25.52 -2.37 -5.70
CA TYR A 99 -24.32 -1.85 -6.35
C TYR A 99 -24.00 -0.39 -5.95
N GLY A 100 -22.84 -0.16 -5.34
CA GLY A 100 -22.33 1.20 -5.08
C GLY A 100 -22.81 1.89 -3.79
N ILE A 101 -23.55 1.23 -2.89
CA ILE A 101 -23.93 1.83 -1.60
C ILE A 101 -22.77 1.73 -0.59
N LEU A 102 -22.22 2.88 -0.21
CA LEU A 102 -21.05 3.04 0.69
C LEU A 102 -21.33 2.80 2.19
N THR A 103 -22.50 2.28 2.55
CA THR A 103 -22.89 2.10 3.96
C THR A 103 -22.28 0.80 4.50
N THR A 104 -21.25 0.96 5.35
CA THR A 104 -20.66 -0.12 6.16
C THR A 104 -19.83 -1.13 5.37
N ASP A 105 -18.88 -0.63 4.56
CA ASP A 105 -17.93 -1.49 3.84
C ASP A 105 -16.92 -2.16 4.79
N PHE A 106 -17.32 -3.30 5.37
CA PHE A 106 -16.49 -4.13 6.24
C PHE A 106 -15.33 -4.81 5.48
N SER A 107 -15.33 -4.78 4.14
CA SER A 107 -14.25 -5.37 3.35
C SER A 107 -12.94 -4.57 3.46
N GLY A 108 -12.99 -3.27 3.78
CA GLY A 108 -11.79 -2.43 3.97
C GLY A 108 -10.84 -2.96 5.05
N PRO A 109 -11.29 -3.12 6.32
CA PRO A 109 -10.52 -3.78 7.36
C PRO A 109 -10.08 -5.20 6.99
N LEU A 110 -10.95 -5.97 6.32
CA LEU A 110 -10.67 -7.34 5.91
C LEU A 110 -9.52 -7.39 4.88
N MET A 111 -9.47 -6.43 3.96
CA MET A 111 -8.38 -6.25 3.01
C MET A 111 -7.06 -5.99 3.74
N ILE A 112 -7.04 -5.11 4.74
CA ILE A 112 -5.84 -4.82 5.55
C ILE A 112 -5.38 -6.04 6.35
N VAL A 113 -6.31 -6.73 7.01
CA VAL A 113 -5.99 -7.95 7.77
C VAL A 113 -5.48 -9.06 6.85
N THR A 114 -6.03 -9.21 5.65
CA THR A 114 -5.53 -10.14 4.63
C THR A 114 -4.08 -9.86 4.26
N GLN A 115 -3.72 -8.58 4.08
CA GLN A 115 -2.33 -8.19 3.81
C GLN A 115 -1.40 -8.55 4.96
N LYS A 116 -1.82 -8.27 6.20
CA LYS A 116 -1.02 -8.52 7.41
C LYS A 116 -0.85 -10.02 7.68
N ILE A 117 -1.93 -10.81 7.56
CA ILE A 117 -1.90 -12.28 7.69
C ILE A 117 -0.93 -12.89 6.68
N THR A 118 -1.07 -12.53 5.40
CA THR A 118 -0.23 -13.10 4.35
C THR A 118 1.21 -12.64 4.49
N THR A 119 1.46 -11.36 4.80
CA THR A 119 2.81 -10.84 5.11
C THR A 119 3.48 -11.66 6.21
N LEU A 120 2.78 -11.85 7.33
CA LEU A 120 3.29 -12.62 8.47
C LEU A 120 3.56 -14.08 8.09
N ALA A 121 2.64 -14.73 7.39
CA ALA A 121 2.80 -16.13 6.98
C ALA A 121 4.02 -16.33 6.05
N PHE A 122 4.25 -15.41 5.12
CA PHE A 122 5.47 -15.41 4.29
C PHE A 122 6.74 -15.14 5.11
N GLN A 123 6.70 -14.23 6.08
CA GLN A 123 7.84 -13.94 6.96
C GLN A 123 8.20 -15.13 7.86
N VAL A 124 7.21 -15.87 8.38
CA VAL A 124 7.41 -17.10 9.14
C VAL A 124 7.98 -18.20 8.25
N HIS A 125 7.47 -18.36 7.03
CA HIS A 125 8.02 -19.32 6.07
C HIS A 125 9.48 -19.00 5.71
N ASP A 126 9.82 -17.73 5.46
CA ASP A 126 11.21 -17.33 5.20
C ASP A 126 12.14 -17.61 6.37
N GLY A 127 11.66 -17.43 7.61
CA GLY A 127 12.51 -17.59 8.79
C GLY A 127 12.71 -19.03 9.24
N LEU A 128 11.67 -19.86 9.16
CA LEU A 128 11.69 -21.23 9.66
C LEU A 128 11.80 -22.27 8.54
N GLY A 129 11.37 -21.95 7.31
CA GLY A 129 11.19 -22.92 6.21
C GLY A 129 12.18 -22.78 5.07
N ARG A 130 13.06 -21.77 5.11
CA ARG A 130 14.04 -21.49 4.07
C ARG A 130 15.42 -21.28 4.68
N ARG A 131 16.47 -21.62 3.93
CA ARG A 131 17.86 -21.38 4.32
C ARG A 131 18.20 -19.91 4.12
N ALA A 132 19.12 -19.38 4.93
CA ALA A 132 19.50 -17.98 4.89
C ALA A 132 20.10 -17.58 3.53
N GLU A 133 20.87 -18.48 2.91
CA GLU A 133 21.50 -18.26 1.59
C GLU A 133 20.48 -18.07 0.45
N ASP A 134 19.27 -18.61 0.60
CA ASP A 134 18.22 -18.54 -0.44
C ASP A 134 17.40 -17.23 -0.33
N LEU A 135 17.58 -16.46 0.75
CA LEU A 135 16.80 -15.24 1.02
C LEU A 135 17.41 -14.00 0.35
N SER A 136 16.56 -13.06 -0.06
CA SER A 136 17.04 -11.69 -0.31
C SER A 136 17.51 -11.05 0.99
N ALA A 137 18.34 -10.00 0.92
CA ALA A 137 18.71 -9.21 2.09
C ALA A 137 17.48 -8.71 2.88
N GLU A 138 16.44 -8.28 2.16
CA GLU A 138 15.20 -7.80 2.78
C GLU A 138 14.36 -8.94 3.38
N GLN A 139 14.27 -10.09 2.70
CA GLN A 139 13.59 -11.29 3.24
C GLN A 139 14.31 -11.76 4.51
N HIS A 140 15.64 -11.80 4.50
CA HIS A 140 16.44 -12.16 5.66
C HIS A 140 16.20 -11.20 6.84
N ARG A 141 16.17 -9.88 6.58
CA ARG A 141 15.88 -8.85 7.60
C ARG A 141 14.51 -9.07 8.23
N LEU A 142 13.50 -9.39 7.44
CA LEU A 142 12.11 -9.54 7.88
C LEU A 142 11.73 -10.95 8.35
N ALA A 143 12.57 -11.96 8.10
CA ALA A 143 12.31 -13.36 8.40
C ALA A 143 12.06 -13.61 9.89
N ILE A 144 10.95 -14.27 10.23
CA ILE A 144 10.52 -14.54 11.60
C ILE A 144 10.99 -15.93 12.02
N LYS A 145 11.83 -15.98 13.05
CA LYS A 145 12.51 -17.19 13.52
C LYS A 145 11.76 -17.94 14.61
N VAL A 146 10.69 -17.37 15.15
CA VAL A 146 9.83 -17.99 16.17
C VAL A 146 8.39 -17.64 15.84
N LYS A 147 7.48 -18.61 15.86
CA LYS A 147 6.05 -18.35 15.61
C LYS A 147 5.51 -17.38 16.67
N PRO A 148 4.71 -16.36 16.29
CA PRO A 148 4.09 -15.46 17.26
C PRO A 148 3.22 -16.22 18.26
N SER A 149 3.19 -15.74 19.51
CA SER A 149 2.15 -16.12 20.45
C SER A 149 0.77 -15.67 19.97
N PHE A 150 -0.29 -16.24 20.54
CA PHE A 150 -1.66 -15.85 20.18
C PHE A 150 -1.93 -14.36 20.46
N LEU A 151 -1.40 -13.84 21.58
CA LEU A 151 -1.56 -12.45 21.96
C LEU A 151 -0.84 -11.50 20.99
N GLU A 152 0.41 -11.80 20.63
CA GLU A 152 1.15 -11.01 19.63
C GLU A 152 0.47 -11.05 18.26
N TYR A 153 -0.05 -12.22 17.85
CA TYR A 153 -0.78 -12.39 16.61
C TYR A 153 -2.07 -11.57 16.57
N LEU A 154 -2.91 -11.68 17.61
CA LEU A 154 -4.14 -10.89 17.73
C LEU A 154 -3.84 -9.40 17.76
N SER A 155 -2.85 -8.99 18.56
CA SER A 155 -2.44 -7.60 18.68
C SER A 155 -1.90 -7.04 17.36
N TYR A 156 -1.06 -7.82 16.67
CA TYR A 156 -0.55 -7.42 15.36
C TYR A 156 -1.70 -7.21 14.38
N LEU A 157 -2.69 -8.09 14.30
CA LEU A 157 -3.77 -7.97 13.31
C LEU A 157 -4.84 -6.94 13.69
N LEU A 158 -5.26 -6.96 14.96
CA LEU A 158 -6.41 -6.23 15.50
C LEU A 158 -6.01 -5.03 16.37
N ASN A 159 -4.83 -4.45 16.19
CA ASN A 159 -4.52 -3.20 16.89
C ASN A 159 -5.38 -2.03 16.41
N PHE A 160 -5.86 -1.23 17.36
CA PHE A 160 -6.71 -0.07 17.10
C PHE A 160 -6.09 0.97 16.14
N MET A 161 -4.76 1.05 16.09
CA MET A 161 -4.05 2.03 15.27
C MET A 161 -4.18 1.76 13.77
N SER A 162 -4.32 0.49 13.35
CA SER A 162 -4.29 0.12 11.93
C SER A 162 -5.45 -0.74 11.45
N VAL A 163 -6.28 -1.29 12.35
CA VAL A 163 -7.30 -2.29 11.98
C VAL A 163 -8.37 -1.75 11.02
N ILE A 164 -8.73 -0.46 11.10
CA ILE A 164 -9.83 0.11 10.31
C ILE A 164 -9.40 0.47 8.88
N ALA A 165 -8.23 1.10 8.72
CA ALA A 165 -7.82 1.74 7.46
C ALA A 165 -6.38 1.39 7.02
N GLY A 166 -5.71 0.50 7.76
CA GLY A 166 -4.27 0.34 7.67
C GLY A 166 -3.54 1.46 8.41
N PRO A 167 -2.25 1.68 8.12
CA PRO A 167 -1.45 1.02 7.08
C PRO A 167 -1.08 -0.45 7.40
N CYS A 168 -0.85 -1.24 6.35
CA CYS A 168 -0.17 -2.53 6.49
C CYS A 168 1.27 -2.31 6.96
N ASN A 169 1.79 -3.20 7.81
CA ASN A 169 3.12 -3.08 8.40
C ASN A 169 3.73 -4.45 8.67
N ASN A 170 5.06 -4.53 8.84
CA ASN A 170 5.71 -5.79 9.16
C ASN A 170 5.52 -6.17 10.62
N PHE A 171 5.39 -7.47 10.89
CA PHE A 171 5.25 -7.99 12.23
C PHE A 171 6.43 -7.62 13.14
N LYS A 172 7.68 -7.73 12.65
CA LYS A 172 8.88 -7.34 13.42
C LYS A 172 8.87 -5.87 13.84
N ASP A 173 8.49 -4.97 12.92
CA ASP A 173 8.44 -3.53 13.22
C ASP A 173 7.34 -3.26 14.28
N TYR A 174 6.21 -3.98 14.23
CA TYR A 174 5.12 -3.88 15.21
C TYR A 174 5.52 -4.40 16.59
N VAL A 175 6.12 -5.60 16.68
CA VAL A 175 6.57 -6.16 17.96
C VAL A 175 7.66 -5.28 18.57
N ALA A 176 8.63 -4.81 17.78
CA ALA A 176 9.64 -3.88 18.25
C ALA A 176 9.04 -2.57 18.78
N PHE A 177 7.93 -2.10 18.20
CA PHE A 177 7.19 -0.95 18.71
C PHE A 177 6.50 -1.25 20.05
N ILE A 178 5.83 -2.40 20.17
CA ILE A 178 5.18 -2.78 21.43
C ILE A 178 6.22 -2.99 22.54
N GLU A 179 7.39 -3.53 22.23
CA GLU A 179 8.49 -3.69 23.18
C GLU A 179 9.29 -2.41 23.45
N GLY A 180 9.08 -1.34 22.67
CA GLY A 180 9.84 -0.09 22.78
C GLY A 180 11.27 -0.12 22.24
N LYS A 181 11.63 -1.14 21.45
CA LYS A 181 12.97 -1.29 20.84
C LYS A 181 13.07 -0.67 19.45
N HIS A 182 11.95 -0.29 18.83
CA HIS A 182 11.87 0.15 17.44
C HIS A 182 12.76 1.36 17.12
N ILE A 183 12.82 2.36 18.00
CA ILE A 183 13.64 3.56 17.77
C ILE A 183 15.12 3.21 17.77
N HIS A 184 15.56 2.44 18.77
CA HIS A 184 16.94 1.99 18.85
C HIS A 184 17.35 1.18 17.62
N MET A 185 16.50 0.24 17.19
CA MET A 185 16.75 -0.57 16.00
C MET A 185 16.91 0.29 14.74
N LYS A 186 16.03 1.28 14.52
CA LYS A 186 16.11 2.18 13.36
C LYS A 186 17.34 3.07 13.40
N LEU A 187 17.76 3.53 14.58
CA LEU A 187 18.99 4.31 14.72
C LEU A 187 20.26 3.49 14.46
N LEU A 188 20.26 2.20 14.81
CA LEU A 188 21.36 1.28 14.48
C LEU A 188 21.44 1.03 12.96
N GLU A 189 20.30 0.88 12.28
CA GLU A 189 20.25 0.72 10.81
C GLU A 189 20.87 1.93 10.07
N VAL A 190 20.74 3.15 10.61
CA VAL A 190 21.22 4.40 10.00
C VAL A 190 22.73 4.66 10.24
N ASN A 191 23.49 3.66 10.70
CA ASN A 191 24.93 3.76 11.01
C ASN A 191 25.21 4.86 12.06
N ARG A 192 25.24 4.43 13.33
CA ARG A 192 25.54 5.24 14.53
C ARG A 192 26.88 6.00 14.51
N LYS A 193 27.72 5.84 13.47
CA LYS A 193 29.07 6.42 13.37
C LYS A 193 29.14 7.88 12.88
N GLN A 194 28.03 8.58 12.64
CA GLN A 194 28.09 9.95 12.10
C GLN A 194 27.45 11.08 12.92
N LYS A 195 26.70 10.85 14.00
CA LYS A 195 26.12 11.96 14.79
C LYS A 195 26.12 11.65 16.29
N GLY A 196 26.73 12.53 17.08
CA GLY A 196 27.08 12.37 18.51
C GLY A 196 25.89 12.30 19.47
N PHE A 197 25.09 11.25 19.39
CA PHE A 197 24.08 10.95 20.40
C PHE A 197 24.73 10.26 21.60
N HIS A 198 25.01 11.02 22.66
CA HIS A 198 25.53 10.53 23.94
C HIS A 198 24.47 9.75 24.75
N SER A 199 23.19 9.96 24.48
CA SER A 199 22.05 9.23 25.05
C SER A 199 21.08 8.80 23.95
N LEU A 200 20.25 7.78 24.21
CA LEU A 200 19.18 7.35 23.30
C LEU A 200 18.15 8.49 23.18
N PRO A 201 17.98 9.10 21.99
CA PRO A 201 17.01 10.18 21.84
C PRO A 201 15.59 9.63 21.92
N GLU A 202 14.69 10.35 22.58
CA GLU A 202 13.24 10.14 22.52
C GLU A 202 12.60 11.11 21.53
N PRO A 203 12.52 10.76 20.23
CA PRO A 203 11.95 11.67 19.24
C PRO A 203 10.47 11.92 19.52
N SER A 204 10.06 13.18 19.42
CA SER A 204 8.66 13.56 19.55
C SER A 204 7.92 13.42 18.22
N PRO A 205 6.75 12.74 18.17
CA PRO A 205 5.93 12.64 16.98
C PRO A 205 5.06 13.88 16.73
N THR A 206 4.97 14.82 17.69
CA THR A 206 3.96 15.90 17.70
C THR A 206 3.97 16.74 16.42
N GLY A 207 5.15 17.16 15.94
CA GLY A 207 5.27 17.93 14.71
C GLY A 207 4.78 17.16 13.48
N ALA A 208 5.13 15.88 13.37
CA ALA A 208 4.67 15.03 12.29
C ALA A 208 3.15 14.78 12.35
N VAL A 209 2.59 14.62 13.55
CA VAL A 209 1.14 14.45 13.75
C VAL A 209 0.40 15.73 13.34
N ILE A 210 0.81 16.91 13.82
CA ILE A 210 0.18 18.19 13.47
C ILE A 210 0.19 18.40 11.96
N HIS A 211 1.34 18.17 11.30
CA HIS A 211 1.46 18.28 9.85
C HIS A 211 0.49 17.34 9.11
N LYS A 212 0.40 16.07 9.54
CA LYS A 212 -0.52 15.09 8.95
C LYS A 212 -2.00 15.43 9.21
N LEU A 213 -2.33 15.99 10.37
CA LEU A 213 -3.68 16.49 10.65
C LEU A 213 -4.04 17.68 9.76
N GLY A 214 -3.09 18.59 9.49
CA GLY A 214 -3.28 19.67 8.52
C GLY A 214 -3.60 19.15 7.11
N ILE A 215 -2.82 18.18 6.61
CA ILE A 215 -3.09 17.50 5.32
C ILE A 215 -4.46 16.83 5.33
N THR A 216 -4.81 16.16 6.43
CA THR A 216 -6.10 15.47 6.59
C THR A 216 -7.26 16.44 6.47
N LEU A 217 -7.20 17.59 7.16
CA LEU A 217 -8.24 18.63 7.11
C LEU A 217 -8.40 19.19 5.69
N VAL A 218 -7.30 19.58 5.04
CA VAL A 218 -7.33 20.10 3.67
C VAL A 218 -7.90 19.06 2.70
N SER A 219 -7.47 17.80 2.81
CA SER A 219 -7.94 16.71 1.95
C SER A 219 -9.44 16.42 2.16
N LEU A 220 -9.94 16.50 3.40
CA LEU A 220 -11.36 16.34 3.70
C LEU A 220 -12.19 17.46 3.07
N LEU A 221 -11.76 18.72 3.20
CA LEU A 221 -12.44 19.86 2.60
C LEU A 221 -12.48 19.76 1.07
N LEU A 222 -11.35 19.41 0.45
CA LEU A 222 -11.29 19.17 -1.00
C LEU A 222 -12.19 18.00 -1.42
N PHE A 223 -12.22 16.92 -0.65
CA PHE A 223 -13.10 15.78 -0.95
C PHE A 223 -14.57 16.17 -0.93
N LEU A 224 -15.01 16.88 0.12
CA LEU A 224 -16.41 17.27 0.32
C LEU A 224 -16.90 18.30 -0.71
N THR A 225 -15.99 19.11 -1.25
CA THR A 225 -16.28 20.14 -2.26
C THR A 225 -16.17 19.58 -3.68
N LEU A 226 -14.99 19.10 -4.07
CA LEU A 226 -14.67 18.72 -5.46
C LEU A 226 -15.50 17.53 -5.96
N THR A 227 -15.77 16.53 -5.13
CA THR A 227 -16.52 15.33 -5.56
C THR A 227 -17.96 15.65 -5.96
N LYS A 228 -18.56 16.67 -5.32
CA LYS A 228 -19.91 17.13 -5.68
C LYS A 228 -19.89 18.00 -6.94
N THR A 229 -18.85 18.81 -7.11
CA THR A 229 -18.72 19.71 -8.26
C THR A 229 -18.34 18.97 -9.55
N PHE A 230 -17.53 17.91 -9.45
CA PHE A 230 -17.04 17.13 -10.59
C PHE A 230 -17.47 15.67 -10.45
N PRO A 231 -18.71 15.30 -10.83
CA PRO A 231 -19.17 13.93 -10.76
C PRO A 231 -18.54 13.05 -11.85
N VAL A 232 -18.06 11.86 -11.47
CA VAL A 232 -17.45 10.89 -12.39
C VAL A 232 -18.40 10.41 -13.48
N THR A 233 -19.71 10.41 -13.21
CA THR A 233 -20.75 10.00 -14.16
C THR A 233 -20.80 10.87 -15.40
N CYS A 234 -20.42 12.14 -15.31
CA CYS A 234 -20.41 13.06 -16.45
C CYS A 234 -19.47 12.60 -17.58
N LEU A 235 -18.44 11.80 -17.28
CA LEU A 235 -17.54 11.23 -18.30
C LEU A 235 -18.25 10.30 -19.30
N VAL A 236 -19.40 9.77 -18.94
CA VAL A 236 -20.17 8.80 -19.74
C VAL A 236 -21.57 9.32 -20.09
N ASP A 237 -21.92 10.54 -19.68
CA ASP A 237 -23.19 11.16 -20.04
C ASP A 237 -23.24 11.47 -21.54
N ASP A 238 -24.32 11.06 -22.20
CA ASP A 238 -24.49 11.24 -23.64
C ASP A 238 -24.32 12.71 -24.07
N TRP A 239 -24.93 13.65 -23.35
CA TRP A 239 -24.85 15.07 -23.70
C TRP A 239 -23.40 15.58 -23.68
N PHE A 240 -22.58 15.11 -22.74
CA PHE A 240 -21.19 15.54 -22.59
C PHE A 240 -20.33 14.88 -23.66
N VAL A 241 -20.47 13.57 -23.86
CA VAL A 241 -19.69 12.81 -24.84
C VAL A 241 -19.93 13.30 -26.27
N HIS A 242 -21.17 13.68 -26.63
CA HIS A 242 -21.51 14.14 -27.97
C HIS A 242 -21.14 15.61 -28.23
N LYS A 243 -21.19 16.48 -27.21
CA LYS A 243 -20.89 17.91 -27.38
C LYS A 243 -19.43 18.28 -27.13
N ALA A 244 -18.75 17.57 -26.23
CA ALA A 244 -17.39 17.93 -25.82
C ALA A 244 -16.35 17.45 -26.85
N SER A 245 -15.42 18.33 -27.21
CA SER A 245 -14.26 17.96 -28.02
C SER A 245 -13.39 16.92 -27.30
N PHE A 246 -12.57 16.18 -28.05
CA PHE A 246 -11.66 15.19 -27.44
C PHE A 246 -10.72 15.79 -26.37
N PRO A 247 -10.08 16.95 -26.57
CA PRO A 247 -9.30 17.60 -25.52
C PRO A 247 -10.12 18.01 -24.29
N ALA A 248 -11.36 18.46 -24.48
CA ALA A 248 -12.25 18.80 -23.37
C ALA A 248 -12.60 17.56 -22.54
N ARG A 249 -12.85 16.41 -23.19
CA ARG A 249 -13.07 15.13 -22.53
C ARG A 249 -11.83 14.68 -21.75
N LEU A 250 -10.63 14.79 -22.32
CA LEU A 250 -9.37 14.48 -21.62
C LEU A 250 -9.11 15.40 -20.41
N CYS A 251 -9.37 16.70 -20.56
CA CYS A 251 -9.24 17.66 -19.48
C CYS A 251 -10.21 17.34 -18.33
N TYR A 252 -11.47 17.07 -18.66
CA TYR A 252 -12.47 16.70 -17.66
C TYR A 252 -12.10 15.38 -16.95
N LEU A 253 -11.62 14.37 -17.69
CA LEU A 253 -11.09 13.12 -17.13
C LEU A 253 -9.97 13.39 -16.11
N TYR A 254 -9.02 14.25 -16.44
CA TYR A 254 -7.98 14.63 -15.49
C TYR A 254 -8.57 15.28 -14.23
N VAL A 255 -9.41 16.31 -14.41
CA VAL A 255 -10.03 17.07 -13.30
C VAL A 255 -10.86 16.17 -12.39
N VAL A 256 -11.71 15.31 -12.94
CA VAL A 256 -12.58 14.44 -12.13
C VAL A 256 -11.81 13.35 -11.39
N MET A 257 -10.72 12.86 -11.98
CA MET A 257 -9.80 11.96 -11.28
C MET A 257 -9.04 12.70 -10.17
N GLN A 258 -8.63 13.96 -10.38
CA GLN A 258 -8.07 14.78 -9.30
C GLN A 258 -9.08 14.99 -8.17
N ALA A 259 -10.34 15.30 -8.49
CA ALA A 259 -11.42 15.47 -7.53
C ALA A 259 -11.72 14.19 -6.72
N SER A 260 -11.43 13.02 -7.27
CA SER A 260 -11.68 11.72 -6.64
C SER A 260 -10.58 11.27 -5.66
N LYS A 261 -9.36 11.84 -5.73
CA LYS A 261 -8.21 11.45 -4.89
C LYS A 261 -8.28 11.88 -3.42
N PRO A 262 -8.75 13.09 -3.05
CA PRO A 262 -8.66 13.61 -1.70
C PRO A 262 -9.27 12.71 -0.62
N LYS A 263 -10.27 11.87 -0.94
CA LYS A 263 -10.81 10.87 0.00
C LYS A 263 -9.75 9.88 0.51
N TYR A 264 -8.82 9.46 -0.36
CA TYR A 264 -7.73 8.56 0.00
C TYR A 264 -6.65 9.31 0.79
N TYR A 265 -6.35 10.56 0.41
CA TYR A 265 -5.40 11.41 1.14
C TYR A 265 -5.87 11.66 2.56
N PHE A 266 -7.15 11.97 2.73
CA PHE A 266 -7.80 12.10 4.02
C PHE A 266 -7.66 10.80 4.84
N ALA A 267 -8.21 9.69 4.35
CA ALA A 267 -8.32 8.47 5.15
C ALA A 267 -6.97 7.86 5.53
N TRP A 268 -6.03 7.79 4.58
CA TRP A 268 -4.72 7.17 4.83
C TRP A 268 -3.76 8.08 5.61
N THR A 269 -3.83 9.40 5.43
CA THR A 269 -3.00 10.31 6.23
C THR A 269 -3.49 10.40 7.68
N LEU A 270 -4.80 10.34 7.91
CA LEU A 270 -5.36 10.28 9.26
C LEU A 270 -4.94 9.01 9.99
N ALA A 271 -5.06 7.85 9.35
CA ALA A 271 -4.63 6.59 9.93
C ALA A 271 -3.12 6.57 10.25
N ASP A 272 -2.31 7.15 9.37
CA ASP A 272 -0.88 7.34 9.60
C ASP A 272 -0.60 8.30 10.78
N ALA A 273 -1.38 9.37 10.94
CA ALA A 273 -1.30 10.26 12.09
C ALA A 273 -1.63 9.54 13.42
N VAL A 274 -2.62 8.63 13.44
CA VAL A 274 -2.97 7.81 14.61
C VAL A 274 -1.81 6.93 15.03
N ASN A 275 -1.15 6.25 14.08
CA ASN A 275 0.02 5.42 14.37
C ASN A 275 1.16 6.29 14.95
N ASN A 276 1.45 7.43 14.32
CA ASN A 276 2.48 8.36 14.79
C ASN A 276 2.18 8.90 16.19
N ALA A 277 0.92 9.22 16.51
CA ALA A 277 0.52 9.68 17.84
C ALA A 277 0.79 8.63 18.92
N ALA A 278 0.65 7.34 18.60
CA ALA A 278 1.02 6.23 19.48
C ALA A 278 2.55 6.04 19.60
N GLY A 279 3.34 6.73 18.77
CA GLY A 279 4.79 6.57 18.67
C GLY A 279 5.22 5.49 17.68
N PHE A 280 4.29 4.94 16.88
CA PHE A 280 4.58 3.96 15.83
C PHE A 280 4.64 4.64 14.46
N GLY A 281 5.81 4.65 13.83
CA GLY A 281 5.99 5.33 12.53
C GLY A 281 7.36 5.97 12.32
N PHE A 282 8.21 5.95 13.34
CA PHE A 282 9.60 6.38 13.25
C PHE A 282 10.39 5.51 12.26
N SER A 283 11.01 6.14 11.26
CA SER A 283 11.79 5.46 10.21
C SER A 283 13.29 5.71 10.30
N GLY A 284 13.74 6.63 11.16
CA GLY A 284 15.15 6.98 11.32
C GLY A 284 15.37 8.49 11.29
N VAL A 285 16.53 8.89 10.78
CA VAL A 285 16.97 10.28 10.72
C VAL A 285 17.33 10.64 9.28
N ASP A 286 16.92 11.81 8.81
CA ASP A 286 17.30 12.30 7.49
C ASP A 286 18.78 12.78 7.45
N LYS A 287 19.23 13.18 6.26
CA LYS A 287 20.56 13.74 6.04
C LYS A 287 20.83 14.99 6.91
N ASN A 288 19.80 15.78 7.16
CA ASN A 288 19.85 17.02 7.92
C ASN A 288 19.86 16.79 9.44
N GLY A 289 19.54 15.57 9.91
CA GLY A 289 19.47 15.25 11.33
C GLY A 289 18.06 15.28 11.92
N ASN A 290 17.02 15.47 11.09
CA ASN A 290 15.65 15.49 11.55
C ASN A 290 15.08 14.07 11.66
N PHE A 291 14.28 13.84 12.69
CA PHE A 291 13.57 12.57 12.89
C PHE A 291 12.48 12.38 11.84
N CYS A 292 12.52 11.24 11.15
CA CYS A 292 11.56 10.87 10.13
C CYS A 292 10.44 9.99 10.71
N TRP A 293 9.20 10.29 10.31
CA TRP A 293 7.98 9.65 10.80
C TRP A 293 7.11 9.13 9.65
N ASP A 294 7.76 8.50 8.67
CA ASP A 294 7.17 8.02 7.41
C ASP A 294 7.29 6.49 7.23
N LEU A 295 7.66 5.73 8.28
CA LEU A 295 7.80 4.26 8.22
C LEU A 295 6.54 3.58 7.68
N LEU A 296 5.39 4.12 8.08
CA LEU A 296 4.07 3.57 7.83
C LEU A 296 3.27 4.37 6.79
N SER A 297 3.87 5.42 6.21
CA SER A 297 3.16 6.30 5.29
C SER A 297 2.73 5.55 4.03
N ASN A 298 1.42 5.61 3.76
CA ASN A 298 0.83 5.04 2.55
C ASN A 298 0.90 5.98 1.34
N LEU A 299 1.21 7.26 1.58
CA LEU A 299 1.17 8.31 0.56
C LEU A 299 2.40 9.18 0.65
N ASN A 300 2.95 9.51 -0.51
CA ASN A 300 3.79 10.69 -0.68
C ASN A 300 3.11 11.62 -1.68
N ILE A 301 2.24 12.50 -1.18
CA ILE A 301 1.37 13.36 -2.01
C ILE A 301 2.21 14.18 -3.00
N TRP A 302 3.31 14.78 -2.54
CA TRP A 302 4.18 15.56 -3.42
C TRP A 302 4.72 14.74 -4.59
N LYS A 303 5.26 13.54 -4.34
CA LYS A 303 5.78 12.66 -5.39
C LYS A 303 4.67 12.09 -6.29
N ILE A 304 3.45 11.98 -5.79
CA ILE A 304 2.28 11.61 -6.59
C ILE A 304 1.94 12.75 -7.57
N GLU A 305 1.75 13.97 -7.06
CA GLU A 305 1.32 15.11 -7.90
C GLU A 305 2.40 15.57 -8.87
N THR A 306 3.67 15.31 -8.58
CA THR A 306 4.82 15.66 -9.44
C THR A 306 5.42 14.47 -10.20
N ALA A 307 4.72 13.34 -10.26
CA ALA A 307 5.24 12.12 -10.89
C ALA A 307 5.51 12.30 -12.39
N THR A 308 6.76 12.11 -12.80
CA THR A 308 7.20 12.12 -14.22
C THR A 308 7.26 10.73 -14.85
N SER A 309 6.74 9.72 -14.15
CA SER A 309 6.60 8.37 -14.70
C SER A 309 5.52 7.58 -13.98
N PHE A 310 4.85 6.69 -14.71
CA PHE A 310 3.85 5.78 -14.17
C PHE A 310 4.38 4.97 -12.97
N LYS A 311 5.63 4.48 -13.07
CA LYS A 311 6.31 3.78 -11.97
C LYS A 311 6.43 4.66 -10.72
N MET A 312 6.90 5.91 -10.86
CA MET A 312 7.04 6.83 -9.73
C MET A 312 5.68 7.10 -9.07
N TYR A 313 4.61 7.26 -9.84
CA TYR A 313 3.27 7.42 -9.29
C TYR A 313 2.87 6.19 -8.44
N LEU A 314 2.97 4.99 -9.01
CA LEU A 314 2.58 3.75 -8.31
C LEU A 314 3.41 3.47 -7.05
N GLU A 315 4.71 3.78 -7.06
CA GLU A 315 5.58 3.57 -5.89
C GLU A 315 5.26 4.52 -4.71
N ASN A 316 4.50 5.60 -4.96
CA ASN A 316 4.16 6.59 -3.94
C ASN A 316 2.66 6.61 -3.57
N TRP A 317 1.85 5.81 -4.27
CA TRP A 317 0.43 5.60 -3.99
C TRP A 317 0.20 4.26 -3.29
N ASN A 318 -0.42 4.28 -2.11
CA ASN A 318 -0.68 3.09 -1.30
C ASN A 318 0.60 2.25 -1.07
N ILE A 319 1.64 2.91 -0.60
CA ILE A 319 3.03 2.41 -0.51
C ILE A 319 3.11 1.05 0.21
N GLN A 320 2.36 0.86 1.30
CA GLN A 320 2.43 -0.39 2.06
C GLN A 320 1.75 -1.55 1.33
N THR A 321 0.68 -1.28 0.58
CA THR A 321 0.05 -2.27 -0.31
C THR A 321 0.98 -2.65 -1.45
N ALA A 322 1.65 -1.67 -2.08
CA ALA A 322 2.63 -1.95 -3.12
C ALA A 322 3.80 -2.79 -2.58
N THR A 323 4.23 -2.51 -1.36
CA THR A 323 5.26 -3.28 -0.66
C THR A 323 4.81 -4.70 -0.33
N TRP A 324 3.58 -4.88 0.14
CA TRP A 324 2.96 -6.19 0.35
C TRP A 324 2.92 -7.00 -0.95
N LEU A 325 2.34 -6.45 -2.01
CA LEU A 325 2.26 -7.05 -3.35
C LEU A 325 3.64 -7.49 -3.85
N LYS A 326 4.65 -6.64 -3.65
CA LYS A 326 6.02 -6.96 -4.00
C LYS A 326 6.55 -8.19 -3.24
N ARG A 327 6.34 -8.23 -1.92
CA ARG A 327 6.88 -9.26 -1.02
C ARG A 327 6.17 -10.61 -1.11
N VAL A 328 4.86 -10.62 -1.36
CA VAL A 328 4.07 -11.87 -1.39
C VAL A 328 3.85 -12.40 -2.81
N CYS A 329 4.04 -11.58 -3.84
CA CYS A 329 3.82 -11.98 -5.23
C CYS A 329 5.03 -11.68 -6.13
N TYR A 330 5.35 -10.41 -6.37
CA TYR A 330 6.35 -10.04 -7.38
C TYR A 330 7.71 -10.73 -7.19
N GLU A 331 8.21 -10.80 -5.95
CA GLU A 331 9.50 -11.44 -5.63
C GLU A 331 9.41 -12.96 -5.44
N ARG A 332 8.20 -13.52 -5.48
CA ARG A 332 7.92 -14.95 -5.22
C ARG A 332 7.66 -15.73 -6.49
N VAL A 333 7.18 -15.07 -7.54
CA VAL A 333 6.79 -15.73 -8.79
C VAL A 333 7.96 -15.74 -9.79
N PRO A 334 8.27 -16.89 -10.41
CA PRO A 334 9.40 -17.00 -11.33
C PRO A 334 9.09 -16.44 -12.73
N TRP A 335 7.81 -16.33 -13.11
CA TRP A 335 7.38 -15.90 -14.43
C TRP A 335 6.35 -14.76 -14.35
N TYR A 336 6.40 -13.85 -15.32
CA TYR A 336 5.51 -12.70 -15.47
C TYR A 336 5.18 -11.95 -14.17
N PRO A 337 6.18 -11.55 -13.35
CA PRO A 337 5.94 -11.01 -12.00
C PRO A 337 5.09 -9.74 -12.01
N THR A 338 5.23 -8.89 -13.02
CA THR A 338 4.37 -7.72 -13.18
C THR A 338 2.90 -8.12 -13.40
N VAL A 339 2.61 -9.01 -14.35
CA VAL A 339 1.23 -9.41 -14.68
C VAL A 339 0.54 -10.03 -13.46
N LEU A 340 1.19 -11.01 -12.81
CA LEU A 340 0.63 -11.68 -11.64
C LEU A 340 0.40 -10.73 -10.47
N THR A 341 1.28 -9.74 -10.28
CA THR A 341 1.11 -8.73 -9.23
C THR A 341 -0.11 -7.84 -9.47
N PHE A 342 -0.36 -7.43 -10.71
CA PHE A 342 -1.53 -6.63 -11.05
C PHE A 342 -2.82 -7.45 -10.95
N ILE A 343 -2.81 -8.73 -11.32
CA ILE A 343 -3.95 -9.66 -11.12
C ILE A 343 -4.25 -9.83 -9.63
N LEU A 344 -3.21 -10.07 -8.81
CA LEU A 344 -3.39 -10.17 -7.36
C LEU A 344 -3.96 -8.87 -6.78
N SER A 345 -3.49 -7.71 -7.25
CA SER A 345 -4.05 -6.43 -6.86
C SER A 345 -5.54 -6.32 -7.22
N ALA A 346 -5.96 -6.75 -8.41
CA ALA A 346 -7.37 -6.76 -8.79
C ALA A 346 -8.22 -7.64 -7.85
N LEU A 347 -7.78 -8.88 -7.63
CA LEU A 347 -8.46 -9.84 -6.74
C LEU A 347 -8.60 -9.31 -5.31
N TRP A 348 -7.56 -8.64 -4.80
CA TRP A 348 -7.58 -8.05 -3.46
C TRP A 348 -8.61 -6.92 -3.32
N HIS A 349 -8.75 -6.08 -4.35
CA HIS A 349 -9.75 -5.01 -4.36
C HIS A 349 -11.19 -5.54 -4.47
N GLY A 350 -11.38 -6.67 -5.16
CA GLY A 350 -12.64 -7.43 -5.16
C GLY A 350 -13.10 -7.84 -6.55
N VAL A 351 -14.39 -8.14 -6.67
CA VAL A 351 -14.96 -8.74 -7.89
C VAL A 351 -15.65 -7.73 -8.82
N TYR A 352 -15.59 -6.44 -8.51
CA TYR A 352 -16.13 -5.39 -9.40
C TYR A 352 -15.31 -5.32 -10.71
N PRO A 353 -15.95 -5.38 -11.89
CA PRO A 353 -15.27 -5.38 -13.18
C PRO A 353 -14.31 -4.20 -13.39
N GLY A 354 -14.65 -3.01 -12.88
CA GLY A 354 -13.81 -1.81 -12.97
C GLY A 354 -12.40 -1.97 -12.40
N TYR A 355 -12.23 -2.82 -11.38
CA TYR A 355 -10.91 -3.17 -10.85
C TYR A 355 -10.09 -3.91 -11.90
N TYR A 356 -10.65 -4.92 -12.54
CA TYR A 356 -9.95 -5.71 -13.55
C TYR A 356 -9.56 -4.85 -14.76
N PHE A 357 -10.46 -4.00 -15.25
CA PHE A 357 -10.13 -3.04 -16.32
C PHE A 357 -8.96 -2.13 -15.95
N THR A 358 -8.95 -1.62 -14.71
CA THR A 358 -7.87 -0.77 -14.19
C THR A 358 -6.54 -1.49 -14.17
N PHE A 359 -6.49 -2.68 -13.57
CA PHE A 359 -5.22 -3.39 -13.40
C PHE A 359 -4.71 -3.99 -14.71
N LEU A 360 -5.59 -4.46 -15.61
CA LEU A 360 -5.21 -4.90 -16.96
C LEU A 360 -4.65 -3.74 -17.79
N THR A 361 -5.31 -2.57 -17.77
CA THR A 361 -4.78 -1.36 -18.40
C THR A 361 -3.45 -0.95 -17.78
N GLY A 362 -3.34 -1.05 -16.45
CA GLY A 362 -2.11 -0.78 -15.71
C GLY A 362 -0.92 -1.65 -16.13
N ILE A 363 -1.15 -2.93 -16.50
CA ILE A 363 -0.11 -3.81 -17.05
C ILE A 363 0.43 -3.21 -18.36
N LEU A 364 -0.45 -2.91 -19.31
CA LEU A 364 -0.08 -2.38 -20.63
C LEU A 364 0.68 -1.05 -20.48
N VAL A 365 0.14 -0.11 -19.70
CA VAL A 365 0.75 1.20 -19.48
C VAL A 365 2.09 1.07 -18.76
N THR A 366 2.24 0.14 -17.80
CA THR A 366 3.51 -0.09 -17.11
C THR A 366 4.60 -0.59 -18.06
N LEU A 367 4.27 -1.54 -18.93
CA LEU A 367 5.22 -2.08 -19.90
C LEU A 367 5.62 -1.01 -20.94
N ALA A 368 4.63 -0.29 -21.48
CA ALA A 368 4.86 0.79 -22.44
C ALA A 368 5.70 1.93 -21.82
N ALA A 369 5.34 2.42 -20.64
CA ALA A 369 6.07 3.48 -19.95
C ALA A 369 7.52 3.08 -19.64
N ARG A 370 7.76 1.80 -19.33
CA ARG A 370 9.12 1.27 -19.14
C ARG A 370 9.93 1.31 -20.43
N ALA A 371 9.37 0.82 -21.53
CA ALA A 371 10.03 0.78 -22.84
C ALA A 371 10.38 2.19 -23.35
N VAL A 372 9.46 3.14 -23.23
CA VAL A 372 9.70 4.55 -23.58
C VAL A 372 10.83 5.13 -22.72
N ARG A 373 10.74 4.95 -21.39
CA ARG A 373 11.73 5.54 -20.47
C ARG A 373 13.12 4.95 -20.66
N SER A 374 13.25 3.65 -20.97
CA SER A 374 14.55 3.03 -21.24
C SER A 374 15.15 3.42 -22.58
N SER A 375 14.31 3.76 -23.57
CA SER A 375 14.75 4.01 -24.94
C SER A 375 15.01 5.48 -25.24
N TYR A 376 14.32 6.39 -24.55
CA TYR A 376 14.37 7.81 -24.91
C TYR A 376 14.91 8.73 -23.83
N ARG A 377 14.83 8.37 -22.53
CA ARG A 377 15.14 9.30 -21.44
C ARG A 377 16.53 9.91 -21.55
N HIS A 378 17.55 9.14 -21.94
CA HIS A 378 18.93 9.60 -21.97
C HIS A 378 19.18 10.75 -22.98
N TYR A 379 18.40 10.83 -24.07
CA TYR A 379 18.51 11.93 -25.03
C TYR A 379 18.12 13.28 -24.45
N PHE A 380 17.31 13.30 -23.38
CA PHE A 380 16.81 14.52 -22.76
C PHE A 380 17.59 14.96 -21.52
N LEU A 381 18.70 14.29 -21.19
CA LEU A 381 19.51 14.59 -20.00
C LEU A 381 20.72 15.49 -20.28
N SER A 382 20.94 15.90 -21.53
CA SER A 382 22.12 16.68 -21.94
C SER A 382 22.17 18.10 -21.39
N SER A 383 21.02 18.75 -21.18
CA SER A 383 20.94 20.10 -20.60
C SER A 383 19.81 20.24 -19.58
N ARG A 384 19.93 21.22 -18.68
CA ARG A 384 18.89 21.50 -17.66
C ARG A 384 17.56 21.90 -18.29
N ALA A 385 17.60 22.71 -19.36
CA ALA A 385 16.40 23.15 -20.07
C ALA A 385 15.70 21.97 -20.78
N LEU A 386 16.45 21.14 -21.50
CA LEU A 386 15.89 19.97 -22.19
C LEU A 386 15.30 18.96 -21.21
N LYS A 387 15.97 18.75 -20.08
CA LYS A 387 15.44 17.92 -18.99
C LYS A 387 14.15 18.49 -18.42
N ALA A 388 14.06 19.82 -18.22
CA ALA A 388 12.85 20.45 -17.70
C ALA A 388 11.66 20.29 -18.65
N VAL A 389 11.87 20.45 -19.96
CA VAL A 389 10.84 20.21 -20.99
C VAL A 389 10.40 18.74 -20.98
N TYR A 390 11.35 17.80 -20.91
CA TYR A 390 11.04 16.37 -20.80
C TYR A 390 10.27 16.04 -19.52
N ASP A 391 10.67 16.59 -18.38
CA ASP A 391 10.00 16.36 -17.10
C ASP A 391 8.57 16.94 -17.12
N ALA A 392 8.35 18.13 -17.69
CA ALA A 392 7.01 18.72 -17.84
C ALA A 392 6.11 17.88 -18.77
N GLY A 393 6.64 17.45 -19.92
CA GLY A 393 5.90 16.61 -20.86
C GLY A 393 5.57 15.22 -20.27
N THR A 394 6.55 14.56 -19.65
CA THR A 394 6.33 13.25 -19.03
C THR A 394 5.46 13.31 -17.79
N TRP A 395 5.47 14.43 -17.05
CA TRP A 395 4.50 14.70 -16.00
C TRP A 395 3.07 14.74 -16.56
N ALA A 396 2.80 15.58 -17.56
CA ALA A 396 1.47 15.70 -18.14
C ALA A 396 0.95 14.35 -18.69
N VAL A 397 1.80 13.63 -19.42
CA VAL A 397 1.47 12.29 -19.94
C VAL A 397 1.25 11.28 -18.81
N THR A 398 2.06 11.30 -17.75
CA THR A 398 1.90 10.40 -16.60
C THR A 398 0.56 10.64 -15.91
N GLN A 399 0.22 11.90 -15.64
CA GLN A 399 -1.02 12.27 -14.97
C GLN A 399 -2.26 11.87 -15.78
N LEU A 400 -2.25 12.07 -17.10
CA LEU A 400 -3.32 11.62 -17.99
C LEU A 400 -3.39 10.09 -18.07
N ALA A 401 -2.25 9.41 -18.20
CA ALA A 401 -2.20 7.95 -18.28
C ALA A 401 -2.75 7.30 -17.01
N VAL A 402 -2.39 7.83 -15.83
CA VAL A 402 -2.95 7.36 -14.55
C VAL A 402 -4.45 7.64 -14.47
N SER A 403 -4.89 8.84 -14.85
CA SER A 403 -6.31 9.22 -14.82
C SER A 403 -7.16 8.28 -15.67
N TYR A 404 -6.70 7.99 -16.89
CA TYR A 404 -7.35 7.05 -17.79
C TYR A 404 -7.34 5.61 -17.26
N THR A 405 -6.21 5.18 -16.68
CA THR A 405 -6.06 3.83 -16.12
C THR A 405 -6.99 3.62 -14.93
N VAL A 406 -7.15 4.62 -14.06
CA VAL A 406 -7.88 4.52 -12.78
C VAL A 406 -9.37 4.84 -12.91
N ALA A 407 -9.82 5.53 -13.96
CA ALA A 407 -11.23 5.85 -14.12
C ALA A 407 -12.20 4.65 -14.00
N PRO A 408 -11.92 3.46 -14.58
CA PRO A 408 -12.74 2.27 -14.36
C PRO A 408 -12.83 1.84 -12.89
N PHE A 409 -11.75 2.03 -12.11
CA PHE A 409 -11.72 1.74 -10.68
C PHE A 409 -12.77 2.55 -9.93
N VAL A 410 -12.99 3.80 -10.35
CA VAL A 410 -13.98 4.69 -9.74
C VAL A 410 -15.40 4.35 -10.20
N MET A 411 -15.56 3.91 -11.46
CA MET A 411 -16.86 3.58 -12.05
C MET A 411 -17.39 2.19 -11.65
N LEU A 412 -16.51 1.24 -11.28
CA LEU A 412 -16.78 -0.13 -10.82
C LEU A 412 -17.47 -1.08 -11.83
N ALA A 413 -18.26 -0.58 -12.78
CA ALA A 413 -19.08 -1.36 -13.69
C ALA A 413 -18.50 -1.45 -15.13
N VAL A 414 -18.94 -2.48 -15.88
CA VAL A 414 -18.50 -2.73 -17.27
C VAL A 414 -18.99 -1.65 -18.22
N GLU A 415 -20.29 -1.39 -18.25
CA GLU A 415 -20.92 -0.48 -19.21
C GLU A 415 -20.32 0.93 -19.21
N PRO A 416 -20.25 1.66 -18.07
CA PRO A 416 -19.62 2.99 -18.06
C PRO A 416 -18.14 2.94 -18.40
N THR A 417 -17.43 1.86 -18.04
CA THR A 417 -16.02 1.69 -18.41
C THR A 417 -15.84 1.58 -19.92
N ILE A 418 -16.65 0.76 -20.59
CA ILE A 418 -16.59 0.59 -22.05
C ILE A 418 -17.03 1.87 -22.76
N SER A 419 -18.05 2.57 -22.27
CA SER A 419 -18.49 3.86 -22.80
C SER A 419 -17.39 4.92 -22.70
N LEU A 420 -16.68 4.98 -21.57
CA LEU A 420 -15.51 5.86 -21.41
C LEU A 420 -14.40 5.51 -22.41
N TYR A 421 -14.07 4.22 -22.57
CA TYR A 421 -13.01 3.84 -23.49
C TYR A 421 -13.36 4.13 -24.95
N LYS A 422 -14.61 3.87 -25.35
CA LYS A 422 -15.13 4.22 -26.69
C LYS A 422 -15.10 5.74 -26.92
N SER A 423 -15.56 6.53 -25.94
CA SER A 423 -15.56 7.99 -26.08
C SER A 423 -14.14 8.54 -26.23
N MET A 424 -13.15 7.89 -25.62
CA MET A 424 -11.73 8.24 -25.73
C MET A 424 -10.99 7.48 -26.85
N TYR A 425 -11.71 6.80 -27.74
CA TYR A 425 -11.15 6.03 -28.88
C TYR A 425 -10.08 5.00 -28.51
N PHE A 426 -10.11 4.47 -27.28
CA PHE A 426 -9.08 3.56 -26.76
C PHE A 426 -7.65 4.08 -26.90
N TYR A 427 -7.45 5.41 -26.96
CA TYR A 427 -6.18 6.01 -27.38
C TYR A 427 -4.97 5.50 -26.58
N LEU A 428 -5.10 5.37 -25.26
CA LEU A 428 -4.00 4.94 -24.41
C LEU A 428 -3.67 3.46 -24.59
N HIS A 429 -4.68 2.60 -24.80
CA HIS A 429 -4.46 1.19 -25.12
C HIS A 429 -3.72 1.05 -26.44
N ILE A 430 -4.19 1.75 -27.48
CA ILE A 430 -3.58 1.71 -28.82
C ILE A 430 -2.13 2.18 -28.75
N ILE A 431 -1.87 3.36 -28.15
CA ILE A 431 -0.50 3.89 -28.00
C ILE A 431 0.39 2.92 -27.21
N SER A 432 -0.11 2.35 -26.11
CA SER A 432 0.66 1.42 -25.29
C SER A 432 1.01 0.14 -26.06
N LEU A 433 0.07 -0.42 -26.83
CA LEU A 433 0.29 -1.60 -27.66
C LEU A 433 1.31 -1.34 -28.77
N LEU A 434 1.19 -0.21 -29.48
CA LEU A 434 2.16 0.19 -30.49
C LEU A 434 3.57 0.35 -29.88
N ILE A 435 3.68 0.98 -28.72
CA ILE A 435 4.95 1.10 -28.01
C ILE A 435 5.54 -0.27 -27.69
N ILE A 436 4.75 -1.18 -27.14
CA ILE A 436 5.21 -2.52 -26.76
C ILE A 436 5.64 -3.32 -28.00
N LEU A 437 4.95 -3.15 -29.13
CA LEU A 437 5.26 -3.85 -30.39
C LEU A 437 6.54 -3.33 -31.06
N PHE A 438 6.75 -2.02 -31.07
CA PHE A 438 7.81 -1.39 -31.86
C PHE A 438 9.07 -1.00 -31.07
N LEU A 439 8.99 -0.80 -29.75
CA LEU A 439 10.16 -0.43 -28.94
C LEU A 439 10.83 -1.67 -28.32
N PRO A 440 12.17 -1.72 -28.30
CA PRO A 440 12.90 -2.81 -27.70
C PRO A 440 12.64 -2.84 -26.19
N MET A 441 12.00 -3.90 -25.71
CA MET A 441 11.91 -4.17 -24.29
C MET A 441 13.21 -4.84 -23.83
N LYS A 442 14.00 -4.14 -23.02
CA LYS A 442 15.12 -4.79 -22.33
C LYS A 442 14.55 -5.94 -21.50
N PRO A 443 15.08 -7.16 -21.61
CA PRO A 443 14.68 -8.26 -20.76
C PRO A 443 14.72 -7.78 -19.31
N GLN A 444 13.65 -8.03 -18.58
CA GLN A 444 13.69 -7.89 -17.13
C GLN A 444 14.88 -8.74 -16.71
N ALA A 445 15.93 -8.13 -16.15
CA ALA A 445 17.05 -8.90 -15.63
C ALA A 445 16.43 -9.88 -14.64
N HIS A 446 16.24 -11.13 -15.06
CA HIS A 446 16.06 -12.21 -14.14
C HIS A 446 17.28 -12.07 -13.28
N THR A 447 17.10 -11.62 -12.05
CA THR A 447 18.03 -12.03 -11.02
C THR A 447 17.81 -13.53 -10.93
N GLN A 448 18.37 -14.29 -11.88
CA GLN A 448 18.77 -15.66 -11.66
C GLN A 448 19.71 -15.52 -10.47
N ARG A 449 19.14 -15.62 -9.28
CA ARG A 449 19.90 -15.92 -8.08
C ARG A 449 20.30 -17.37 -8.25
N ARG A 450 21.30 -17.60 -9.10
CA ARG A 450 22.22 -18.71 -8.86
C ARG A 450 22.80 -18.43 -7.47
N PRO A 451 22.74 -19.38 -6.53
CA PRO A 451 23.54 -19.25 -5.33
C PRO A 451 24.97 -19.02 -5.78
N GLN A 452 25.56 -17.89 -5.41
CA GLN A 452 27.01 -17.75 -5.50
C GLN A 452 27.57 -18.85 -4.58
N THR A 453 28.03 -19.94 -5.19
CA THR A 453 28.78 -20.95 -4.48
C THR A 453 29.99 -20.24 -3.86
N VAL A 454 30.10 -20.37 -2.54
CA VAL A 454 31.15 -19.80 -1.68
C VAL A 454 32.58 -20.23 -2.11
N ASN A 455 32.71 -21.11 -3.11
CA ASN A 455 33.98 -21.65 -3.59
C ASN A 455 34.80 -20.72 -4.50
N SER A 456 34.36 -19.48 -4.79
CA SER A 456 35.16 -18.55 -5.62
C SER A 456 36.00 -17.52 -4.84
N ILE A 457 35.85 -17.43 -3.51
CA ILE A 457 36.64 -16.50 -2.68
C ILE A 457 37.96 -17.11 -2.19
N ASN A 458 38.11 -18.44 -2.19
CA ASN A 458 39.34 -19.11 -1.71
C ASN A 458 40.38 -19.44 -2.80
N LYS A 459 40.17 -19.06 -4.07
CA LYS A 459 41.15 -19.29 -5.15
C LYS A 459 41.98 -18.07 -5.55
N ARG A 460 41.94 -16.97 -4.78
CA ARG A 460 42.74 -15.74 -5.04
C ARG A 460 43.75 -15.40 -3.94
N LYS A 461 44.09 -16.36 -3.08
CA LYS A 461 45.11 -16.19 -2.02
C LYS A 461 46.30 -17.15 -2.09
N THR A 462 46.40 -17.92 -3.15
CA THR A 462 47.58 -18.73 -3.46
C THR A 462 47.76 -18.69 -4.96
N ASP A 463 48.48 -17.67 -5.41
CA ASP A 463 49.45 -17.69 -6.51
C ASP A 463 50.26 -16.40 -6.43
#